data_AF-A0A7V4E6C1-F1
#
_entry.id   AF-A0A7V4E6C1-F1
#
_cell.length_a   1.000
_cell.length_b   1.000
_cell.length_c   1.000
_cell.angle_alpha   90.00
_cell.angle_beta   90.00
_cell.angle_gamma   90.00
#
_symmetry.space_group_name_H-M   'P 1'
#
loop_
_entity.id
_entity.type
_entity.pdbx_description
1 polymer ?
#
loop_
_entity_poly.entity_id
_entity_poly.type
_entity_poly.pdbx_seq_one_letter_code
_entity_poly.pdbx_strand_id
1 'polypeptide(L)' 'MKGMRIAFQGTEGAYSEEALLRNFPGSTPIGFPTFHQVFEAVEAGEAQLGVVPVENTTAGSINQTYDLLLESDL' A
#
# COMPACT_ATOMS: atom_id res chain seq x y z
N MET A 1 -13.75 -8.50 6.65
CA MET A 1 -12.38 -7.98 6.49
C MET A 1 -11.62 -7.83 7.82
N LYS A 2 -12.23 -8.12 8.97
CA LYS A 2 -11.59 -7.97 10.28
C LYS A 2 -10.31 -8.82 10.36
N GLY A 3 -9.18 -8.20 10.71
CA GLY A 3 -7.88 -8.88 10.83
C GLY A 3 -7.15 -9.17 9.51
N MET A 4 -7.64 -8.66 8.38
CA MET A 4 -6.88 -8.70 7.11
C MET A 4 -5.67 -7.78 7.22
N ARG A 5 -4.49 -8.30 6.92
CA ARG A 5 -3.24 -7.54 6.87
C ARG A 5 -3.15 -6.81 5.53
N ILE A 6 -3.03 -5.49 5.58
CA ILE A 6 -2.96 -4.66 4.37
C ILE A 6 -1.68 -3.84 4.44
N ALA A 7 -0.82 -4.00 3.45
CA ALA A 7 0.45 -3.30 3.34
C ALA A 7 0.24 -1.88 2.80
N PHE A 8 1.02 -0.91 3.30
CA PHE A 8 1.06 0.44 2.76
C PHE A 8 2.48 1.02 2.89
N GLN A 9 2.82 2.02 2.08
CA GLN A 9 4.08 2.73 2.22
C GLN A 9 3.94 3.86 3.25
N GLY A 10 4.81 3.84 4.26
CA GLY A 10 4.86 4.85 5.32
C GLY A 10 4.85 4.25 6.72
N THR A 11 4.59 5.12 7.70
CA THR A 11 4.47 4.78 9.12
C THR A 11 3.04 5.05 9.60
N GLU A 12 2.75 4.66 10.84
CA GLU A 12 1.51 5.04 11.52
C GLU A 12 1.27 6.57 11.40
N GLY A 13 0.03 6.95 11.08
CA GLY A 13 -0.41 8.31 10.82
C GLY A 13 -0.20 8.81 9.39
N ALA A 14 0.38 8.01 8.48
CA ALA A 14 0.52 8.39 7.08
C ALA A 14 -0.83 8.48 6.35
N TYR A 15 -0.94 9.32 5.33
CA TYR A 15 -2.16 9.44 4.52
C TYR A 15 -2.59 8.10 3.89
N SER A 16 -1.63 7.25 3.51
CA SER A 16 -1.89 5.90 2.99
C SER A 16 -2.52 4.99 4.04
N GLU A 17 -2.11 5.09 5.32
CA GLU A 17 -2.73 4.34 6.42
C GLU A 17 -4.16 4.84 6.67
N GLU A 18 -4.35 6.16 6.67
CA GLU A 18 -5.67 6.75 6.83
C GLU A 18 -6.61 6.31 5.70
N ALA A 19 -6.15 6.35 4.44
CA ALA A 19 -6.91 5.88 3.29
C ALA A 19 -7.25 4.39 3.40
N LEU A 20 -6.29 3.56 3.83
CA LEU A 20 -6.48 2.14 4.08
C LEU A 20 -7.55 1.91 5.14
N LEU A 21 -7.46 2.56 6.31
CA LEU A 21 -8.41 2.37 7.42
C LEU A 21 -9.82 2.87 7.08
N ARG A 22 -9.94 3.93 6.26
CA ARG A 22 -11.23 4.45 5.78
C ARG A 22 -11.94 3.48 4.83
N ASN A 23 -11.19 2.83 3.94
CA ASN A 23 -11.76 1.90 2.95
C ASN A 23 -11.91 0.47 3.48
N PHE A 24 -11.07 0.07 4.43
CA PHE A 24 -11.01 -1.28 4.98
C PHE A 24 -11.16 -1.28 6.51
N PRO A 25 -12.31 -0.85 7.05
CA PRO A 25 -12.49 -0.75 8.49
C PRO A 25 -12.27 -2.10 9.19
N GLY A 26 -11.43 -2.10 10.23
CA GLY A 26 -11.08 -3.29 11.00
C GLY A 26 -9.97 -4.17 10.40
N SER A 27 -9.30 -3.74 9.33
CA SER A 27 -8.04 -4.32 8.87
C SER A 27 -6.90 -4.05 9.85
N THR A 28 -5.79 -4.75 9.65
CA THR A 28 -4.51 -4.54 10.34
C THR A 28 -3.54 -3.91 9.34
N PRO A 29 -3.30 -2.58 9.40
CA PRO A 29 -2.33 -1.93 8.52
C PRO A 29 -0.91 -2.35 8.87
N ILE A 30 -0.06 -2.53 7.86
CA ILE A 30 1.37 -2.85 8.01
C ILE A 30 2.17 -1.87 7.15
N GLY A 31 2.97 -1.04 7.81
CA GLY A 31 3.75 0.01 7.16
C GLY A 31 5.09 -0.50 6.65
N PHE A 32 5.43 -0.12 5.42
CA PHE A 32 6.71 -0.40 4.78
C PHE A 32 7.43 0.89 4.37
N PRO A 33 8.77 0.93 4.41
CA PRO A 33 9.54 2.11 4.02
C PRO A 33 9.35 2.54 2.56
N THR A 34 9.18 1.59 1.64
CA THR A 34 9.15 1.85 0.19
C THR A 34 7.94 1.20 -0.49
N PHE A 35 7.55 1.70 -1.67
CA PHE A 35 6.50 1.06 -2.47
C PHE A 35 6.91 -0.35 -2.88
N HIS A 36 8.16 -0.59 -3.26
CA HIS A 36 8.65 -1.91 -3.65
C HIS A 36 8.37 -2.97 -2.56
N GLN A 37 8.64 -2.62 -1.30
CA GLN A 37 8.38 -3.52 -0.16
C GLN A 37 6.89 -3.77 0.08
N VAL A 38 6.00 -2.86 -0.32
CA VAL A 38 4.54 -3.11 -0.29
C VAL A 38 4.19 -4.21 -1.28
N PHE A 39 4.75 -4.17 -2.50
CA PHE A 39 4.51 -5.18 -3.53
C PHE A 39 5.10 -6.53 -3.11
N GLU A 40 6.36 -6.56 -2.66
CA GLU A 40 7.01 -7.77 -2.14
C GLU A 40 6.20 -8.41 -1.00
N ALA A 41 5.65 -7.60 -0.08
CA ALA A 41 4.84 -8.10 1.03
C ALA A 41 3.53 -8.76 0.56
N VAL A 42 2.92 -8.26 -0.53
CA VAL A 42 1.71 -8.86 -1.10
C VAL A 42 2.05 -10.14 -1.86
N GLU A 43 3.07 -10.11 -2.71
CA GLU A 43 3.53 -11.30 -3.47
C GLU A 43 4.00 -12.43 -2.55
N ALA A 44 4.69 -12.11 -1.46
CA ALA A 44 5.12 -13.08 -0.46
C ALA A 44 3.98 -13.59 0.46
N GLY A 45 2.76 -13.04 0.35
CA GLY A 45 1.62 -13.37 1.20
C GLY A 45 1.72 -12.86 2.65
N GLU A 46 2.67 -11.96 2.94
CA GLU A 46 2.76 -11.26 4.22
C GLU A 46 1.54 -10.34 4.43
N ALA A 47 1.08 -9.68 3.36
CA ALA A 47 -0.17 -8.94 3.33
C ALA A 47 -1.13 -9.54 2.30
N GLN A 48 -2.43 -9.46 2.55
CA GLN A 48 -3.43 -9.90 1.57
C GLN A 48 -3.71 -8.87 0.49
N LEU A 49 -3.44 -7.59 0.77
CA LEU A 49 -3.64 -6.46 -0.15
C LEU A 49 -2.56 -5.40 0.09
N GLY A 50 -2.27 -4.61 -0.94
CA GLY A 50 -1.43 -3.42 -0.87
C GLY A 50 -2.26 -2.17 -1.18
N VAL A 51 -2.04 -1.09 -0.42
CA VAL A 51 -2.60 0.24 -0.69
C VAL A 51 -1.44 1.18 -1.04
N VAL A 52 -1.43 1.64 -2.28
CA VAL A 52 -0.40 2.52 -2.83
C VAL A 52 -1.05 3.72 -3.54
N PRO A 53 -0.52 4.94 -3.36
CA PRO A 53 -1.01 6.11 -4.06
C PRO A 53 -0.53 6.08 -5.53
N VAL A 54 -1.40 6.50 -6.45
CA VAL A 54 -1.09 6.60 -7.89
C VAL A 54 -0.89 8.05 -8.35
N GLU A 55 -1.41 9.02 -7.62
CA GLU A 55 -1.33 10.45 -7.93
C GLU A 55 -1.37 11.30 -6.65
N ASN A 56 -0.70 12.44 -6.65
CA ASN A 56 -0.79 13.47 -5.63
C ASN A 56 -0.95 14.86 -6.30
N THR A 57 -1.79 15.73 -5.75
CA THR A 57 -2.05 17.08 -6.31
C THR A 57 -0.82 18.00 -6.35
N THR A 58 0.21 17.72 -5.57
CA THR A 58 1.45 18.51 -5.50
C THR A 58 2.54 17.92 -6.39
N ALA A 59 2.69 16.59 -6.40
CA ALA A 59 3.77 15.89 -7.10
C ALA A 59 3.35 15.30 -8.46
N GLY A 60 2.06 15.32 -8.78
CA GLY A 60 1.49 14.68 -9.95
C GLY A 60 1.42 13.16 -9.81
N SER A 61 1.47 12.46 -10.95
CA SER A 61 1.47 11.00 -11.02
C SER A 61 2.68 10.40 -10.32
N ILE A 62 2.45 9.31 -9.59
CA ILE A 62 3.50 8.56 -8.89
C ILE A 62 3.92 7.41 -9.79
N ASN A 63 4.81 7.71 -10.75
CA ASN A 63 5.24 6.76 -11.78
C ASN A 63 5.74 5.43 -11.19
N GLN A 64 6.45 5.49 -10.06
CA GLN A 64 6.96 4.29 -9.38
C GLN A 64 5.86 3.28 -9.04
N THR A 65 4.65 3.72 -8.68
CA THR A 65 3.54 2.80 -8.42
C THR A 65 3.10 2.08 -9.69
N TYR A 66 3.08 2.79 -10.82
CA TYR A 66 2.74 2.21 -12.12
C TYR A 66 3.83 1.26 -12.61
N ASP A 67 5.10 1.64 -12.46
CA ASP A 67 6.24 0.82 -12.85
C ASP A 67 6.22 -0.50 -12.07
N LEU A 68 6.00 -0.46 -10.76
CA LEU A 68 5.91 -1.66 -9.92
C LEU A 68 4.73 -2.56 -10.30
N LEU A 69 3.56 -2.00 -10.66
CA LEU A 69 2.43 -2.79 -11.16
C LEU A 69 2.75 -3.50 -12.47
N LEU A 70 3.56 -2.90 -13.35
CA LEU A 70 3.97 -3.52 -14.61
C LEU A 70 5.06 -4.59 -14.41
N GLU A 71 5.88 -4.46 -13.37
CA GLU A 71 6.97 -5.37 -13.04
C GLU A 71 6.52 -6.56 -12.17
N SER A 72 5.47 -6.39 -11.37
CA SER A 72 4.93 -7.43 -10.48
C SER A 72 3.97 -8.39 -11.17
N ASP A 73 3.81 -9.60 -10.62
CA ASP A 73 2.81 -10.58 -11.09
C ASP A 73 1.42 -10.38 -10.42
N LEU A 74 1.13 -9.16 -9.94
CA LEU A 74 -0.10 -8.79 -9.21
C LEU A 74 -1.28 -8.40 -10.10
#